data_AF-A0A1D6E9A0-F1
#
_entry.id   AF-A0A1D6E9A0-F1
#
_cell.length_a   1.000
_cell.length_b   1.000
_cell.length_c   1.000
_cell.angle_alpha   90.00
_cell.angle_beta   90.00
_cell.angle_gamma   90.00
#
_symmetry.space_group_name_H-M   'P 1'
#
loop_
_entity.id
_entity.type
_entity.pdbx_description
1 polymer ?
#
loop_
_entity_poly.entity_id
_entity_poly.type
_entity_poly.pdbx_seq_one_letter_code
_entity_poly.pdbx_strand_id
1 'polypeptide(L)'
;MAARRLQLQWEPVSTAALLLFLLLAAAGAAAASAAPAGRREAVTSPHGAVAADDLRCSRIGRDALREGGSAVDAAVASAFCLGVVSPASSGVGGGAFMLVRLADGTAVVYDSRETAPLAASRVS
;
A
#
# COMPACT_ATOMS: atom_id res chain seq x y z
N MET A 1 65.89 2.12 -34.39
CA MET A 1 65.27 2.11 -33.03
C MET A 1 64.79 3.51 -32.72
N ALA A 2 63.49 3.77 -32.80
CA ALA A 2 62.87 5.03 -32.38
C ALA A 2 61.57 4.67 -31.64
N ALA A 3 61.55 4.88 -30.33
CA ALA A 3 60.42 4.55 -29.47
C ALA A 3 59.31 5.60 -29.67
N ARG A 4 58.20 5.19 -30.29
CA ARG A 4 56.94 5.98 -30.33
C ARG A 4 56.31 5.94 -28.94
N ARG A 5 56.43 7.04 -28.19
CA ARG A 5 55.59 7.27 -26.99
C ARG A 5 54.16 7.55 -27.46
N LEU A 6 53.23 6.65 -27.13
CA LEU A 6 51.80 6.89 -27.20
C LEU A 6 51.42 7.90 -26.11
N GLN A 7 51.28 9.17 -26.49
CA GLN A 7 50.65 10.17 -25.65
C GLN A 7 49.13 9.94 -25.71
N LEU A 8 48.56 9.31 -24.69
CA LEU A 8 47.12 9.29 -24.43
C LEU A 8 46.70 10.72 -24.09
N GLN A 9 46.19 11.44 -25.08
CA GLN A 9 45.66 12.79 -24.97
C GLN A 9 44.29 12.74 -24.29
N TRP A 10 44.28 12.69 -22.96
CA TRP A 10 43.08 12.96 -22.18
C TRP A 10 42.81 14.46 -22.23
N GLU A 11 42.00 14.91 -23.20
CA GLU A 11 41.44 16.26 -23.16
C GLU A 11 40.57 16.35 -21.89
N PRO A 12 40.87 17.25 -20.94
CA PRO A 12 40.08 17.38 -19.74
C PRO A 12 38.65 17.70 -20.16
N VAL A 13 37.69 16.87 -19.75
CA VAL A 13 36.26 17.10 -20.01
C VAL A 13 35.98 18.57 -19.67
N SER A 14 35.68 19.37 -20.69
CA SER A 14 35.62 20.84 -20.57
C SER A 14 34.76 21.20 -19.37
N THR A 15 35.24 22.10 -18.52
CA THR A 15 34.54 22.53 -17.29
C THR A 15 33.10 22.95 -17.57
N ALA A 16 32.83 23.47 -18.78
CA ALA A 16 31.48 23.78 -19.26
C ALA A 16 30.58 22.54 -19.37
N ALA A 17 31.09 21.39 -19.84
CA ALA A 17 30.34 20.14 -19.92
C ALA A 17 30.03 19.57 -18.52
N LEU A 18 30.96 19.72 -17.57
CA LEU A 18 30.75 19.30 -16.19
C LEU A 18 29.69 20.18 -15.49
N LEU A 19 29.77 21.50 -15.69
CA LEU A 19 28.78 22.44 -15.15
C LEU A 19 27.40 22.24 -15.79
N LEU A 20 27.33 21.99 -17.10
CA LEU A 20 26.07 21.71 -17.79
C LEU A 20 25.45 20.40 -17.30
N PHE A 21 26.26 19.36 -17.10
CA PHE A 21 25.80 18.09 -16.54
C PHE A 21 25.26 18.28 -15.10
N LEU A 22 25.96 19.04 -14.26
CA LEU A 22 25.50 19.35 -12.90
C LEU A 22 24.20 20.16 -12.88
N LEU A 23 24.05 21.13 -13.79
CA LEU A 23 22.82 21.92 -13.95
C LEU A 23 21.63 21.05 -14.40
N LEU A 24 21.84 20.17 -15.37
CA LEU A 24 20.82 19.23 -15.85
C LEU A 24 20.41 18.23 -14.76
N ALA A 25 21.37 17.71 -13.99
CA ALA A 25 21.10 16.81 -12.88
C ALA A 25 20.29 17.49 -11.75
N ALA A 26 20.62 18.74 -11.41
CA ALA A 26 19.89 19.50 -10.40
C ALA A 26 18.46 19.83 -10.84
N ALA A 27 18.24 20.16 -12.11
CA ALA A 27 16.91 20.41 -12.66
C ALA A 27 16.03 19.14 -12.66
N GLY A 28 16.60 17.97 -12.96
CA GLY A 28 15.89 16.69 -12.91
C GLY A 28 15.47 16.29 -11.49
N ALA A 29 16.31 16.58 -10.48
CA ALA A 29 15.98 16.29 -9.09
C ALA A 29 14.82 17.14 -8.54
N ALA A 30 14.69 18.39 -9.00
CA ALA A 30 13.59 19.28 -8.59
C ALA A 30 12.23 18.85 -9.18
N ALA A 31 12.21 18.22 -10.35
CA ALA A 31 10.98 17.70 -10.95
C ALA A 31 10.50 16.39 -10.28
N ALA A 32 11.42 15.62 -9.69
CA ALA A 32 11.12 14.36 -9.02
C ALA A 32 10.60 14.51 -7.57
N SER A 33 10.76 15.67 -6.95
CA SER A 33 10.36 15.93 -5.56
C SER A 33 8.92 16.44 -5.42
N ALA A 34 8.23 16.71 -6.52
CA ALA A 34 6.79 16.92 -6.52
C ALA A 34 6.08 15.57 -6.30
N ALA A 35 6.08 15.08 -5.06
CA ALA A 35 5.10 14.10 -4.64
C ALA A 35 3.73 14.62 -5.08
N PRO A 36 2.89 13.80 -5.76
CA PRO A 36 1.57 14.26 -6.13
C PRO A 36 0.90 14.72 -4.84
N ALA A 37 0.53 16.00 -4.78
CA ALA A 37 -0.32 16.52 -3.72
C ALA A 37 -1.67 15.81 -3.88
N GLY A 38 -1.74 14.59 -3.35
CA GLY A 38 -2.91 13.75 -3.42
C GLY A 38 -4.05 14.54 -2.82
N ARG A 39 -5.03 14.86 -3.66
CA ARG A 39 -6.26 15.52 -3.23
C ARG A 39 -6.85 14.66 -2.12
N ARG A 40 -6.76 15.12 -0.87
CA ARG A 40 -7.43 14.51 0.29
C ARG A 40 -8.92 14.83 0.17
N GLU A 41 -9.57 14.24 -0.82
CA GLU A 41 -11.00 14.37 -0.99
C GLU A 41 -11.66 13.45 0.03
N ALA A 42 -12.20 14.04 1.09
CA ALA A 42 -12.96 13.30 2.09
C ALA A 42 -14.29 12.88 1.46
N VAL A 43 -14.50 11.57 1.31
CA VAL A 43 -15.77 11.02 0.85
C VAL A 43 -16.76 11.06 2.02
N THR A 44 -17.88 11.76 1.84
CA THR A 44 -18.96 11.82 2.83
C THR A 44 -20.18 11.05 2.33
N SER A 45 -20.89 10.38 3.24
CA SER A 45 -22.12 9.66 2.95
C SER A 45 -23.06 9.77 4.15
N PRO A 46 -24.34 10.14 3.96
CA PRO A 46 -25.28 10.30 5.06
C PRO A 46 -25.73 8.98 5.71
N HIS A 47 -25.54 7.84 5.05
CA HIS A 47 -26.09 6.54 5.51
C HIS A 47 -25.01 5.55 5.96
N GLY A 48 -23.79 5.68 5.42
CA GLY A 48 -22.70 4.76 5.68
C GLY A 48 -21.67 4.75 4.55
N ALA A 49 -20.46 4.30 4.88
CA ALA A 49 -19.35 4.19 3.93
C ALA A 49 -18.58 2.91 4.21
N VAL A 50 -18.01 2.33 3.15
CA VAL A 50 -17.13 1.16 3.21
C VAL A 50 -15.88 1.46 2.40
N ALA A 51 -14.72 1.17 2.98
CA ALA A 51 -13.43 1.27 2.33
C ALA A 51 -12.68 -0.05 2.48
N ALA A 52 -12.14 -0.55 1.38
CA ALA A 52 -11.35 -1.78 1.30
C ALA A 52 -10.28 -1.62 0.21
N ASP A 53 -9.24 -2.44 0.25
CA ASP A 53 -8.07 -2.37 -0.65
C ASP A 53 -8.42 -2.58 -2.14
N ASP A 54 -9.58 -3.18 -2.43
CA ASP A 54 -10.12 -3.33 -3.78
C ASP A 54 -11.48 -2.65 -3.90
N LEU A 55 -11.69 -1.91 -4.99
CA LEU A 55 -12.93 -1.19 -5.28
C LEU A 55 -14.14 -2.12 -5.33
N ARG A 56 -13.98 -3.35 -5.84
CA ARG A 56 -15.07 -4.35 -5.91
C ARG A 56 -15.49 -4.77 -4.50
N CYS A 57 -14.54 -4.96 -3.59
CA CYS A 57 -14.84 -5.33 -2.21
C CYS A 57 -15.51 -4.19 -1.45
N SER A 58 -15.09 -2.93 -1.68
CA SER A 58 -15.79 -1.75 -1.15
C SER A 58 -17.25 -1.69 -1.64
N ARG A 59 -17.51 -2.02 -2.91
CA ARG A 59 -18.86 -2.06 -3.48
C ARG A 59 -19.70 -3.19 -2.88
N ILE A 60 -19.15 -4.38 -2.72
CA ILE A 60 -19.83 -5.53 -2.10
C ILE A 60 -20.21 -5.20 -0.65
N GLY A 61 -19.30 -4.66 0.15
CA GLY A 61 -19.63 -4.24 1.52
C GLY A 61 -20.67 -3.11 1.56
N ARG A 62 -20.59 -2.13 0.64
CA ARG A 62 -21.63 -1.11 0.50
C ARG A 62 -22.99 -1.72 0.17
N ASP A 63 -23.04 -2.71 -0.72
CA ASP A 63 -24.29 -3.33 -1.14
C ASP A 63 -24.92 -4.11 0.03
N ALA A 64 -24.11 -4.77 0.88
CA ALA A 64 -24.59 -5.35 2.14
C ALA A 64 -25.24 -4.30 3.07
N LEU A 65 -24.67 -3.09 3.19
CA LEU A 65 -25.34 -2.00 3.93
C LEU A 65 -26.66 -1.58 3.28
N ARG A 66 -26.71 -1.50 1.93
CA ARG A 66 -27.92 -1.12 1.19
C ARG A 66 -29.04 -2.15 1.31
N GLU A 67 -28.68 -3.41 1.50
CA GLU A 67 -29.61 -4.52 1.75
C GLU A 67 -30.11 -4.57 3.20
N GLY A 68 -29.69 -3.61 4.04
CA GLY A 68 -30.12 -3.50 5.44
C GLY A 68 -29.22 -4.22 6.44
N GLY A 69 -28.05 -4.69 5.99
CA GLY A 69 -27.03 -5.28 6.87
C GLY A 69 -26.36 -4.26 7.79
N SER A 70 -25.76 -4.75 8.85
CA SER A 70 -24.98 -3.95 9.80
C SER A 70 -23.59 -3.60 9.25
N ALA A 71 -22.88 -2.70 9.95
CA ALA A 71 -21.47 -2.42 9.64
C ALA A 71 -20.58 -3.67 9.74
N VAL A 72 -20.94 -4.63 10.61
CA VAL A 72 -20.22 -5.90 10.75
C VAL A 72 -20.47 -6.79 9.53
N ASP A 73 -21.72 -6.89 9.04
CA ASP A 73 -22.06 -7.66 7.84
C ASP A 73 -21.32 -7.13 6.61
N ALA A 74 -21.26 -5.80 6.47
CA ALA A 74 -20.50 -5.14 5.41
C ALA A 74 -18.99 -5.42 5.48
N ALA A 75 -18.42 -5.44 6.70
CA ALA A 75 -17.02 -5.80 6.90
C ALA A 75 -16.74 -7.27 6.56
N VAL A 76 -17.62 -8.20 6.98
CA VAL A 76 -17.52 -9.63 6.66
C VAL A 76 -17.61 -9.87 5.15
N ALA A 77 -18.59 -9.25 4.47
CA ALA A 77 -18.73 -9.36 3.01
C ALA A 77 -17.49 -8.81 2.27
N SER A 78 -16.93 -7.69 2.74
CA SER A 78 -15.70 -7.12 2.20
C SER A 78 -14.50 -8.05 2.40
N ALA A 79 -14.36 -8.65 3.59
CA ALA A 79 -13.29 -9.59 3.90
C ALA A 79 -13.35 -10.86 3.05
N PHE A 80 -14.54 -11.43 2.83
CA PHE A 80 -14.71 -12.57 1.92
C PHE A 80 -14.31 -12.22 0.49
N CYS A 81 -14.68 -11.03 0.00
CA CYS A 81 -14.22 -10.54 -1.31
C CYS A 81 -12.69 -10.42 -1.36
N LEU A 82 -12.06 -9.81 -0.34
CA LEU A 82 -10.61 -9.66 -0.26
C LEU A 82 -9.89 -11.01 -0.26
N GLY A 83 -10.46 -12.02 0.39
CA GLY A 83 -9.94 -13.39 0.35
C GLY A 83 -9.88 -14.00 -1.06
N VAL A 84 -10.71 -13.51 -1.99
CA VAL A 84 -10.72 -13.94 -3.39
C VAL A 84 -9.79 -13.08 -4.25
N VAL A 85 -9.84 -11.76 -4.09
CA VAL A 85 -9.12 -10.83 -4.99
C VAL A 85 -7.69 -10.55 -4.55
N SER A 86 -7.37 -10.76 -3.26
CA SER A 86 -6.05 -10.59 -2.66
C SER A 86 -5.64 -11.82 -1.84
N PRO A 87 -5.59 -13.02 -2.46
CA PRO A 87 -5.38 -14.28 -1.75
C PRO A 87 -4.00 -14.40 -1.10
N ALA A 88 -3.02 -13.62 -1.58
CA ALA A 88 -1.68 -13.58 -0.98
C ALA A 88 -1.66 -12.87 0.38
N SER A 89 -2.67 -12.05 0.69
CA SER A 89 -2.74 -11.24 1.91
C SER A 89 -3.93 -11.58 2.81
N SER A 90 -5.03 -12.10 2.26
CA SER A 90 -6.26 -12.38 2.99
C SER A 90 -6.85 -13.71 2.51
N GLY A 91 -7.58 -14.41 3.38
CA GLY A 91 -8.25 -15.66 3.03
C GLY A 91 -8.77 -16.42 4.23
N VAL A 92 -9.63 -17.42 3.96
CA VAL A 92 -10.28 -18.25 4.99
C VAL A 92 -9.32 -19.12 5.81
N GLY A 93 -8.11 -19.39 5.28
CA GLY A 93 -7.10 -20.20 5.96
C GLY A 93 -6.22 -19.43 6.95
N GLY A 94 -6.40 -18.11 7.07
CA GLY A 94 -5.65 -17.26 7.99
C GLY A 94 -6.44 -16.89 9.25
N GLY A 95 -6.09 -15.73 9.81
CA GLY A 95 -6.77 -15.12 10.95
C GLY A 95 -7.15 -13.68 10.68
N ALA A 96 -7.80 -13.06 11.65
CA ALA A 96 -8.23 -11.66 11.56
C ALA A 96 -8.26 -10.99 12.92
N PHE A 97 -8.28 -9.66 12.91
CA PHE A 97 -8.66 -8.83 14.04
C PHE A 97 -9.82 -7.93 13.61
N MET A 98 -10.82 -7.78 14.46
CA MET A 98 -11.93 -6.86 14.21
C MET A 98 -12.15 -5.96 15.41
N LEU A 99 -12.08 -4.66 15.21
CA LEU A 99 -12.48 -3.65 16.19
C LEU A 99 -13.88 -3.16 15.82
N VAL A 100 -14.84 -3.38 16.71
CA VAL A 100 -16.23 -2.96 16.53
C VAL A 100 -16.55 -1.91 17.58
N ARG A 101 -17.10 -0.77 17.14
CA ARG A 101 -17.71 0.21 18.03
C ARG A 101 -19.21 0.23 17.80
N LEU A 102 -19.96 -0.13 18.83
CA LEU A 102 -21.41 -0.18 18.81
C LEU A 102 -22.01 1.23 18.96
N ALA A 103 -23.30 1.35 18.63
CA ALA A 103 -24.01 2.62 18.67
C ALA A 103 -24.13 3.22 20.08
N ASP A 104 -24.11 2.37 21.12
CA ASP A 104 -24.07 2.79 22.53
C ASP A 104 -22.68 3.30 22.97
N GLY A 105 -21.70 3.26 22.08
CA GLY A 105 -20.32 3.67 22.32
C GLY A 105 -19.40 2.56 22.82
N THR A 106 -19.92 1.37 23.11
CA THR A 106 -19.15 0.20 23.53
C THR A 106 -18.17 -0.21 22.42
N ALA A 107 -16.92 -0.47 22.79
CA ALA A 107 -15.90 -0.95 21.87
C ALA A 107 -15.50 -2.38 22.23
N VAL A 108 -15.48 -3.26 21.23
CA VAL A 108 -15.14 -4.68 21.36
C VAL A 108 -14.07 -5.03 20.34
N VAL A 109 -13.10 -5.83 20.74
CA VAL A 109 -12.07 -6.40 19.86
C VAL A 109 -12.28 -7.90 19.77
N TYR A 110 -12.32 -8.41 18.54
CA TYR A 110 -12.27 -9.83 18.25
C TYR A 110 -10.88 -10.17 17.74
N ASP A 111 -10.16 -10.99 18.51
CA ASP A 111 -8.88 -11.59 18.11
C ASP A 111 -9.16 -13.00 17.61
N SER A 112 -8.96 -13.22 16.31
CA SER A 112 -9.08 -14.52 15.65
C SER A 112 -7.74 -14.95 15.07
N ARG A 113 -6.65 -14.65 15.77
CA ARG A 113 -5.34 -15.20 15.41
C ARG A 113 -5.28 -16.69 15.63
N GLU A 114 -4.57 -17.30 14.72
CA GLU A 114 -4.34 -18.72 14.65
C GLU A 114 -3.52 -19.16 15.86
N THR A 115 -3.92 -20.28 16.45
CA THR A 115 -3.14 -20.96 17.48
C THR A 115 -2.24 -21.98 16.81
N ALA A 116 -0.96 -22.02 17.22
CA ALA A 116 -0.05 -23.07 16.76
C ALA A 116 -0.66 -24.46 17.05
N PRO A 117 -0.57 -25.41 16.10
CA PRO A 117 -1.14 -26.74 16.30
C PRO A 117 -0.44 -27.48 17.44
N LEU A 118 -1.11 -28.47 18.04
CA LEU A 118 -0.62 -29.19 19.22
C LEU A 118 0.77 -29.82 19.03
N ALA A 119 1.13 -30.20 17.81
CA ALA A 119 2.42 -30.79 17.48
C ALA A 119 3.56 -29.77 17.27
N ALA A 120 3.25 -28.46 17.27
CA ALA A 120 4.27 -27.43 17.10
C ALA A 120 5.15 -27.31 18.36
N SER A 121 6.45 -27.22 18.16
CA SER A 121 7.44 -26.97 19.21
C SER A 121 8.26 -25.72 18.87
N ARG A 122 8.96 -25.16 19.86
CA ARG A 122 9.94 -24.11 19.57
C ARG A 122 11.11 -24.74 18.83
N VAL A 123 11.55 -24.09 17.75
CA VAL A 123 12.84 -24.39 17.14
C VAL A 123 13.87 -23.57 17.91
N SER A 124 14.79 -24.25 18.60
CA SER A 124 15.95 -23.67 19.29
C SER A 124 17.07 -23.35 18.31
#